data_AF-A0A149ZSJ0-F1
#
_entry.id   AF-A0A149ZSJ0-F1
#
_cell.length_a   1.000
_cell.length_b   1.000
_cell.length_c   1.000
_cell.angle_alpha   90.00
_cell.angle_beta   90.00
_cell.angle_gamma   90.00
#
_symmetry.space_group_name_H-M   'P 1'
#
loop_
_entity.id
_entity.type
_entity.pdbx_description
1 polymer ?
#
loop_
_entity_poly.entity_id
_entity_poly.type
_entity_poly.pdbx_seq_one_letter_code
_entity_poly.pdbx_strand_id
1 'polypeptide(L)' 'MDAESSAIVDFAVRWLPFGGPPADDILVEFGISMLTFAQRIEKILVSGRPTGLSLAERNGLREMVAVVGRTAERG' A
#
# COMPACT_ATOMS: atom_id res chain seq x y z
N MET A 1 -5.66 11.25 10.01
CA MET A 1 -4.98 10.74 8.80
C MET A 1 -3.91 11.73 8.46
N ASP A 2 -2.65 11.34 8.56
CA ASP A 2 -1.50 12.17 8.22
C ASP A 2 -1.41 12.35 6.69
N ALA A 3 -0.84 13.48 6.24
CA ALA A 3 -0.71 13.76 4.80
C ALA A 3 0.09 12.67 4.06
N GLU A 4 1.14 12.15 4.69
CA GLU A 4 1.93 11.03 4.18
C GLU A 4 1.09 9.75 4.04
N SER A 5 0.29 9.41 5.07
CA SER A 5 -0.61 8.25 5.03
C SER A 5 -1.61 8.34 3.88
N SER A 6 -2.13 9.54 3.60
CA SER A 6 -3.04 9.75 2.48
C SER A 6 -2.35 9.60 1.13
N ALA A 7 -1.11 10.09 1.01
CA ALA A 7 -0.30 9.96 -0.22
C ALA A 7 0.07 8.50 -0.51
N ILE A 8 0.42 7.73 0.52
CA ILE A 8 0.70 6.29 0.41
C ILE A 8 -0.52 5.53 -0.13
N VAL A 9 -1.70 5.84 0.39
CA VAL A 9 -2.95 5.19 -0.05
C VAL A 9 -3.31 5.60 -1.47
N ASP A 10 -3.24 6.90 -1.82
CA ASP A 10 -3.54 7.38 -3.18
C ASP A 10 -2.62 6.71 -4.21
N PHE A 11 -1.32 6.67 -3.90
CA PHE A 11 -0.33 6.01 -4.73
C PHE A 11 -0.67 4.52 -4.89
N ALA A 12 -0.90 3.81 -3.81
CA ALA A 12 -1.25 2.40 -3.88
C ALA A 12 -2.52 2.13 -4.71
N VAL A 13 -3.58 2.95 -4.54
CA VAL A 13 -4.82 2.84 -5.32
C VAL A 13 -4.58 3.07 -6.81
N ARG A 14 -3.75 4.06 -7.17
CA ARG A 14 -3.38 4.32 -8.57
C ARG A 14 -2.72 3.11 -9.23
N TRP A 15 -1.97 2.33 -8.46
CA TRP A 15 -1.26 1.15 -8.95
C TRP A 15 -2.05 -0.17 -8.82
N LEU A 16 -3.21 -0.19 -8.16
CA LEU A 16 -4.06 -1.39 -8.06
C LEU A 16 -4.41 -2.03 -9.41
N PRO A 17 -4.78 -1.27 -10.47
CA PRO A 17 -5.09 -1.87 -11.77
C PRO A 17 -3.91 -2.61 -12.41
N PHE A 18 -2.68 -2.29 -11.99
CA PHE A 18 -1.44 -2.87 -12.50
C PHE A 18 -0.88 -3.96 -11.57
N GLY A 19 -1.55 -4.27 -10.46
CA GLY A 19 -1.10 -5.26 -9.47
C GLY A 19 -0.23 -4.70 -8.35
N GLY A 20 -0.07 -3.37 -8.28
CA GLY A 20 0.71 -2.67 -7.26
C GLY A 20 1.95 -1.96 -7.80
N PRO A 21 2.51 -1.02 -7.02
CA PRO A 21 3.66 -0.23 -7.46
C PRO A 21 4.95 -1.05 -7.42
N PRO A 22 5.90 -0.81 -8.36
CA PRO A 22 7.21 -1.43 -8.32
C PRO A 22 8.07 -0.84 -7.20
N ALA A 23 9.00 -1.62 -6.67
CA ALA A 23 9.83 -1.23 -5.52
C ALA A 23 10.71 0.01 -5.76
N ASP A 24 11.14 0.23 -7.01
CA ASP A 24 11.98 1.38 -7.39
C ASP A 24 11.19 2.69 -7.28
N ASP A 25 9.97 2.75 -7.84
CA ASP A 25 9.08 3.91 -7.71
C ASP A 25 8.72 4.21 -6.24
N ILE A 26 8.49 3.17 -5.41
CA ILE A 26 8.23 3.37 -3.98
C ILE A 26 9.44 4.01 -3.29
N LEU A 27 10.65 3.58 -3.64
CA LEU A 27 11.88 4.13 -3.08
C LEU A 27 12.11 5.58 -3.55
N VAL A 28 11.82 5.89 -4.81
CA VAL A 28 11.94 7.25 -5.36
C VAL A 28 10.93 8.22 -4.73
N GLU A 29 9.66 7.81 -4.64
CA GLU A 29 8.59 8.69 -4.16
C GLU A 29 8.55 8.85 -2.64
N PHE A 30 8.82 7.77 -1.90
CA PHE A 30 8.67 7.74 -0.44
C PHE A 30 9.97 7.49 0.32
N GLY A 31 11.06 7.12 -0.35
CA GLY A 31 12.33 6.82 0.32
C GLY A 31 12.29 5.56 1.19
N ILE A 32 11.30 4.67 0.99
CA ILE A 32 11.10 3.46 1.80
C ILE A 32 11.08 2.21 0.93
N SER A 33 11.40 1.07 1.54
CA SER A 33 11.31 -0.23 0.87
C SER A 33 9.85 -0.65 0.65
N MET A 34 9.61 -1.49 -0.37
CA MET A 34 8.29 -2.07 -0.67
C MET A 34 7.64 -2.75 0.54
N LEU A 35 8.43 -3.41 1.39
CA LEU A 35 7.94 -4.04 2.62
C LEU A 35 7.40 -3.01 3.62
N THR A 36 8.15 -1.93 3.86
CA THR A 36 7.74 -0.84 4.75
C THR A 36 6.50 -0.13 4.21
N PHE A 37 6.42 0.04 2.89
CA PHE A 37 5.24 0.60 2.23
C PHE A 37 4.00 -0.28 2.46
N ALA A 38 4.09 -1.59 2.25
CA ALA A 38 3.00 -2.52 2.51
C ALA A 38 2.57 -2.53 3.99
N GLN A 39 3.52 -2.52 4.93
CA GLN A 39 3.22 -2.43 6.36
C GLN A 39 2.51 -1.13 6.74
N ARG A 40 2.89 0.00 6.11
CA ARG A 40 2.20 1.28 6.33
C ARG A 40 0.75 1.22 5.85
N ILE A 41 0.51 0.65 4.66
CA ILE A 41 -0.86 0.46 4.14
C ILE A 41 -1.68 -0.40 5.10
N GLU A 42 -1.14 -1.53 5.56
CA GLU A 42 -1.80 -2.39 6.52
C GLU A 42 -2.17 -1.63 7.81
N LYS A 43 -1.20 -0.90 8.37
CA LYS A 43 -1.41 -0.09 9.57
C LYS A 43 -2.49 0.96 9.34
N ILE A 44 -2.53 1.62 8.19
CA ILE A 44 -3.56 2.60 7.83
C ILE A 44 -4.92 1.92 7.77
N LEU A 45 -5.04 0.79 7.07
CA LEU A 45 -6.29 0.02 6.93
C LEU A 45 -6.83 -0.48 8.28
N VAL A 46 -5.95 -0.83 9.22
CA VAL A 46 -6.30 -1.27 10.59
C VAL A 46 -6.63 -0.09 11.50
N SER A 47 -5.86 1.00 11.44
CA SER A 47 -5.92 2.12 12.38
C SER A 47 -7.02 3.14 12.07
N GLY A 48 -7.48 3.21 10.81
CA GLY A 48 -8.58 4.08 10.45
C GLY A 48 -9.18 3.70 9.11
N ARG A 49 -10.51 3.78 8.99
CA ARG A 49 -11.14 3.71 7.66
C ARG A 49 -10.80 5.00 6.93
N PRO A 50 -9.99 4.99 5.86
CA PRO A 50 -9.87 6.17 5.02
C PRO A 50 -11.26 6.49 4.46
N THR A 51 -11.79 7.66 4.85
CA THR A 51 -13.08 8.20 4.40
C THR A 51 -12.93 8.56 2.92
N GLY A 52 -13.22 7.62 2.03
CA GLY A 52 -13.03 7.79 0.58
C GLY A 52 -12.71 6.51 -0.18
N LEU A 53 -12.16 5.48 0.49
CA LEU A 53 -11.92 4.19 -0.18
C LEU A 53 -13.20 3.35 -0.28
N SER A 54 -13.52 2.94 -1.51
CA SER A 54 -14.51 1.93 -1.83
C SER A 54 -14.10 0.55 -1.31
N LEU A 55 -15.07 -0.36 -1.18
CA LEU A 55 -14.80 -1.74 -0.74
C LEU A 55 -13.84 -2.48 -1.69
N ALA A 56 -13.97 -2.25 -3.00
CA ALA A 56 -13.09 -2.82 -4.01
C ALA A 56 -11.64 -2.36 -3.84
N GLU A 57 -11.42 -1.05 -3.65
CA GLU A 57 -10.08 -0.48 -3.43
C GLU A 57 -9.47 -1.01 -2.15
N ARG A 58 -10.24 -1.12 -1.06
CA ARG A 58 -9.75 -1.74 0.18
C ARG A 58 -9.36 -3.19 -0.01
N ASN A 59 -10.18 -3.99 -0.70
CA ASN A 59 -9.87 -5.39 -0.95
C ASN A 59 -8.61 -5.53 -1.82
N GLY A 60 -8.48 -4.70 -2.86
CA GLY A 60 -7.27 -4.66 -3.69
C GLY A 60 -6.03 -4.32 -2.88
N LEU A 61 -6.09 -3.30 -2.00
CA LEU A 61 -4.96 -2.95 -1.13
C LEU A 61 -4.60 -4.09 -0.17
N ARG A 62 -5.60 -4.76 0.42
CA ARG A 62 -5.35 -5.91 1.30
C ARG A 62 -4.71 -7.07 0.55
N GLU A 63 -5.17 -7.34 -0.67
CA GLU A 63 -4.59 -8.39 -1.51
C GLU A 63 -3.15 -8.06 -1.89
N MET A 64 -2.88 -6.82 -2.32
CA MET A 64 -1.54 -6.34 -2.63
C MET A 64 -0.59 -6.51 -1.43
N VAL A 65 -1.00 -6.07 -0.24
CA VAL A 65 -0.21 -6.24 1.00
C VAL A 65 0.04 -7.72 1.29
N ALA A 66 -0.97 -8.59 1.13
CA ALA A 66 -0.82 -10.02 1.34
C ALA A 66 0.11 -10.69 0.31
N VAL A 67 0.14 -10.21 -0.93
CA VAL A 67 1.09 -10.67 -1.96
C VAL A 67 2.52 -10.25 -1.59
N VAL A 68 2.72 -8.99 -1.20
CA VAL A 68 4.03 -8.46 -0.80
C VAL A 68 4.57 -9.15 0.46
N GLY A 69 3.70 -9.44 1.44
CA GLY A 69 4.07 -10.20 2.64
C GLY A 69 4.62 -11.58 2.27
N ARG A 70 3.93 -12.31 1.39
CA ARG A 70 4.33 -13.66 0.96
C ARG A 70 5.63 -13.70 0.16
N THR A 71 5.93 -12.66 -0.64
CA THR A 71 7.20 -12.58 -1.36
C THR A 71 8.38 -12.24 -0.46
N ALA A 72 8.14 -11.49 0.62
CA ALA A 72 9.18 -11.18 1.61
C ALA A 72 9.57 -12.39 2.48
N GLU A 73 8.65 -13.36 2.67
CA GLU A 73 8.89 -14.60 3.45
C GLU A 73 9.81 -15.63 2.75
N ARG A 74 10.24 -15.36 1.51
CA ARG A 74 11.14 -16.23 0.73
C ARG A 74 12.59 -15.72 0.61
N GLY A 75 12.94 -14.63 1.29
CA GLY A 75 14.28 -14.02 1.28
C GLY A 75 15.23 -14.61 2.31
#